data_AF-A0AA88I0K4-F1
#
_entry.id   AF-A0AA88I0K4-F1
#
_cell.length_a   1.000
_cell.length_b   1.000
_cell.length_c   1.000
_cell.angle_alpha   90.00
_cell.angle_beta   90.00
_cell.angle_gamma   90.00
#
_symmetry.space_group_name_H-M   'P 1'
#
loop_
_entity.id
_entity.type
_entity.pdbx_description
1 polymer ?
#
loop_
_entity_poly.entity_id
_entity_poly.type
_entity_poly.pdbx_seq_one_letter_code
_entity_poly.pdbx_strand_id
1 'polypeptide(L)'
;MGCAFVHRLMNKIIAKAHALNLPLFLFCVDISAAFDSAVHFKLFLTLLDQGVNPYIVALLSYWYSYCSINIELSDESSSSPIRLLKGVRQEKKGGKFFFEQAEFVKLPIGEEINVLVVHIENPAEFYVIPQDDLLGRELEENEAKINDFCINNEGTAHDPEVAEIVLAKFEGLWYRALTIAEAAPKTSSYNLQFLDYGNYAVTSSKDIRRMEDQFMYLPFVACFLTLNGKSPMIILELL
;
A
#
# COMPACT_ATOMS: atom_id res chain seq x y z
N MET A 1 -4.00 13.09 -21.65
CA MET A 1 -5.42 13.38 -21.97
C MET A 1 -5.92 12.37 -22.99
N GLY A 2 -6.79 11.42 -22.62
CA GLY A 2 -7.18 10.35 -23.56
C GLY A 2 -8.48 9.59 -23.26
N CYS A 3 -9.38 10.10 -22.43
CA CYS A 3 -10.65 9.41 -22.13
C CYS A 3 -11.86 10.31 -22.38
N ALA A 4 -12.91 9.76 -23.00
CA ALA A 4 -14.19 10.44 -23.27
C ALA A 4 -14.87 10.99 -21.99
N PHE A 5 -14.52 10.46 -20.82
CA PHE A 5 -14.94 11.02 -19.53
C PHE A 5 -14.30 12.40 -19.27
N VAL A 6 -13.00 12.56 -19.53
CA VAL A 6 -12.26 13.81 -19.33
C VAL A 6 -12.83 14.91 -20.24
N HIS A 7 -13.16 14.56 -21.49
CA HIS A 7 -13.77 15.52 -22.42
C HIS A 7 -15.16 15.97 -21.94
N ARG A 8 -15.98 15.04 -21.42
CA ARG A 8 -17.30 15.37 -20.85
C ARG A 8 -17.20 16.22 -19.58
N LEU A 9 -16.22 15.93 -18.71
CA LEU A 9 -15.98 16.69 -17.49
C LEU A 9 -15.47 18.10 -17.81
N MET A 10 -14.52 18.24 -18.74
CA MET A 10 -14.05 19.54 -19.22
C MET A 10 -15.18 20.39 -19.78
N ASN A 11 -16.04 19.81 -20.63
CA ASN A 11 -17.18 20.52 -21.19
C ASN A 11 -18.14 21.02 -20.09
N LYS A 12 -18.37 20.23 -19.03
CA LYS A 12 -19.18 20.66 -17.88
C LYS A 12 -18.53 21.79 -17.09
N ILE A 13 -17.22 21.72 -16.86
CA ILE A 13 -16.47 22.74 -16.11
C ILE A 13 -16.44 24.05 -16.88
N ILE A 14 -16.18 24.01 -18.18
CA ILE A 14 -16.20 25.19 -19.07
C ILE A 14 -17.59 25.83 -19.08
N ALA A 15 -18.65 25.03 -19.28
CA ALA A 15 -20.02 25.54 -19.28
C ALA A 15 -20.38 26.20 -17.95
N LYS A 16 -19.94 25.63 -16.82
CA LYS A 16 -20.22 26.15 -15.49
C LYS A 16 -19.41 27.42 -15.18
N ALA A 17 -18.15 27.49 -15.59
CA ALA A 17 -17.33 28.69 -15.44
C ALA A 17 -17.90 29.87 -16.25
N HIS A 18 -18.35 29.59 -17.49
CA HIS A 18 -19.02 30.60 -18.33
C HIS A 18 -20.34 31.07 -17.72
N ALA A 19 -21.16 30.15 -17.18
CA ALA A 19 -22.42 30.50 -16.51
C ALA A 19 -22.22 31.37 -15.25
N LEU A 20 -21.07 31.21 -14.57
CA LEU A 20 -20.73 31.95 -13.36
C LEU A 20 -19.84 33.17 -13.61
N ASN A 21 -19.52 33.47 -14.87
CA ASN A 21 -18.61 34.54 -15.29
C ASN A 21 -17.25 34.50 -14.56
N LEU A 22 -16.77 33.28 -14.26
CA LEU A 22 -15.49 33.05 -13.58
C LEU A 22 -14.38 32.83 -14.61
N PRO A 23 -13.18 33.42 -14.40
CA PRO A 23 -12.03 33.11 -15.23
C PRO A 23 -11.62 31.64 -15.02
N LEU A 24 -11.57 30.88 -16.11
CA LEU A 24 -11.14 29.49 -16.10
C LEU A 24 -9.72 29.38 -16.64
N PHE A 25 -8.79 28.96 -15.79
CA PHE A 25 -7.42 28.65 -16.17
C PHE A 25 -7.27 27.13 -16.26
N LEU A 26 -6.90 26.64 -17.45
CA LEU A 26 -6.66 25.21 -17.68
C LEU A 26 -5.15 24.97 -17.75
N PHE A 27 -4.61 24.20 -16.81
CA PHE A 27 -3.22 23.76 -16.85
C PHE A 27 -3.16 22.30 -17.31
N CYS A 28 -2.62 22.07 -18.50
CA CYS A 28 -2.40 20.73 -19.03
C CYS A 28 -1.04 20.24 -18.56
N VAL A 29 -1.01 19.42 -17.50
CA VAL A 29 0.20 18.67 -17.14
C VAL A 29 0.37 17.54 -18.14
N ASP A 30 1.45 17.57 -18.93
CA ASP A 30 1.85 16.40 -19.70
C ASP A 30 2.56 15.41 -18.76
N ILE A 31 1.78 14.49 -18.21
CA ILE A 31 2.23 13.42 -17.29
C ILE A 31 2.90 12.28 -18.08
N SER A 32 3.19 12.47 -19.37
CA SER A 32 3.90 11.47 -20.18
C SER A 32 5.35 11.23 -19.73
N ALA A 33 5.91 12.09 -18.88
CA ALA A 33 7.19 11.82 -18.19
C ALA A 33 7.00 11.27 -16.76
N ALA A 34 5.76 11.20 -16.29
CA ALA A 34 5.34 10.56 -15.04
C ALA A 34 4.60 9.24 -15.33
N PHE A 35 4.91 8.63 -16.49
CA PHE A 35 4.37 7.34 -16.92
C PHE A 35 4.82 6.19 -16.02
N ASP A 36 3.81 5.38 -15.70
CA ASP A 36 3.79 3.93 -15.59
C ASP A 36 4.77 3.29 -14.61
N SER A 37 4.26 3.00 -13.41
CA SER A 37 4.48 1.71 -12.71
C SER A 37 5.93 1.22 -12.56
N ALA A 38 6.92 2.09 -12.76
CA ALA A 38 8.31 1.75 -12.70
C ALA A 38 8.70 1.82 -11.23
N VAL A 39 8.78 0.66 -10.60
CA VAL A 39 9.45 0.48 -9.32
C VAL A 39 10.83 1.13 -9.45
N HIS A 40 11.03 2.33 -8.88
CA HIS A 40 12.30 3.06 -9.00
C HIS A 40 13.48 2.19 -8.55
N PHE A 41 13.25 1.31 -7.57
CA PHE A 41 14.22 0.29 -7.18
C PHE A 41 14.59 -0.68 -8.32
N LYS A 42 13.63 -1.18 -9.10
CA LYS A 42 13.88 -2.04 -10.28
C LYS A 42 14.60 -1.28 -11.39
N LEU A 43 14.30 0.01 -11.57
CA LEU A 43 15.04 0.89 -12.47
C LEU A 43 16.51 1.02 -12.01
N PHE A 44 16.76 1.31 -10.74
CA PHE A 44 18.10 1.44 -10.19
C PHE A 44 18.89 0.13 -10.24
N LEU A 45 18.26 -1.01 -9.95
CA LEU A 45 18.86 -2.34 -10.13
C LEU A 45 19.21 -2.60 -11.59
N THR A 46 18.32 -2.28 -12.53
CA THR A 46 18.59 -2.46 -13.97
C THR A 46 19.76 -1.59 -14.42
N LEU A 47 19.90 -0.37 -13.90
CA LEU A 47 21.03 0.51 -14.20
C LEU A 47 22.35 -0.07 -13.65
N LEU A 48 22.34 -0.64 -12.45
CA LEU A 48 23.51 -1.33 -11.89
C LEU A 48 23.89 -2.57 -12.72
N ASP A 49 22.92 -3.38 -13.13
CA ASP A 49 23.12 -4.56 -13.98
C ASP A 49 23.68 -4.18 -15.36
N GLN A 50 23.35 -2.98 -15.86
CA GLN A 50 23.90 -2.42 -17.10
C GLN A 50 25.28 -1.77 -16.92
N GLY A 51 25.88 -1.83 -15.72
CA GLY A 51 27.22 -1.32 -15.45
C GLY A 51 27.29 0.20 -15.20
N VAL A 52 26.16 0.85 -14.92
CA VAL A 52 26.15 2.26 -14.52
C VAL A 52 26.84 2.41 -13.17
N ASN A 53 27.66 3.46 -13.02
CA ASN A 53 28.43 3.70 -11.81
C ASN A 53 27.49 3.78 -10.57
N PRO A 54 27.74 2.99 -9.51
CA PRO A 54 26.89 2.98 -8.31
C PRO A 54 26.72 4.35 -7.64
N TYR A 55 27.70 5.25 -7.73
CA TYR A 55 27.58 6.61 -7.21
C TYR A 55 26.54 7.44 -7.98
N ILE A 56 26.43 7.24 -9.29
CA ILE A 56 25.42 7.90 -10.12
C ILE A 56 24.03 7.34 -9.76
N VAL A 57 23.91 6.02 -9.60
CA VAL A 57 22.66 5.38 -9.20
C VAL A 57 22.22 5.82 -7.81
N ALA A 58 23.15 5.96 -6.85
CA ALA A 58 22.88 6.47 -5.52
C ALA A 58 22.41 7.93 -5.53
N LEU A 59 23.03 8.79 -6.35
CA LEU A 59 22.63 10.19 -6.52
C LEU A 59 21.21 10.30 -7.12
N LEU A 60 20.90 9.48 -8.13
CA LEU A 60 19.58 9.41 -8.72
C LEU A 60 18.55 8.90 -7.71
N SER A 61 18.86 7.83 -6.97
CA SER A 61 17.98 7.35 -5.90
C SER A 61 17.69 8.44 -4.87
N TYR A 62 18.70 9.21 -4.45
CA TYR A 62 18.53 10.33 -3.55
C TYR A 62 17.59 11.40 -4.14
N TRP A 63 17.85 11.88 -5.36
CA TRP A 63 17.00 12.92 -5.97
C TRP A 63 15.56 12.46 -6.18
N TYR A 64 15.33 11.23 -6.64
CA TYR A 64 13.98 10.70 -6.80
C TYR A 64 13.24 10.48 -5.47
N SER A 65 13.95 10.13 -4.39
CA SER A 65 13.36 9.99 -3.04
C SER A 65 13.02 11.32 -2.37
N TYR A 66 13.66 12.42 -2.77
CA TYR A 66 13.53 13.73 -2.11
C TYR A 66 13.03 14.86 -3.02
N CYS A 67 12.66 14.57 -4.28
CA CYS A 67 12.07 15.55 -5.18
C CYS A 67 10.66 15.94 -4.72
N SER A 68 10.46 17.21 -4.40
CA SER A 68 9.15 17.83 -4.19
C SER A 68 8.84 18.80 -5.33
N ILE A 69 7.63 18.74 -5.88
CA ILE A 69 7.12 19.75 -6.80
C ILE A 69 6.42 20.83 -5.96
N ASN A 70 6.88 22.07 -6.07
CA ASN A 70 6.17 23.22 -5.50
C ASN A 70 5.19 23.75 -6.55
N ILE A 71 3.91 23.84 -6.18
CA ILE A 71 2.89 24.46 -7.01
C ILE A 71 2.55 25.80 -6.34
N GLU A 72 3.03 26.89 -6.92
CA GLU A 72 2.59 28.24 -6.54
C GLU A 72 1.22 28.50 -7.17
N LEU A 73 0.20 28.54 -6.31
CA LEU A 73 -1.10 29.07 -6.68
C LEU A 73 -1.09 30.55 -6.33
N SER A 74 -1.43 31.39 -7.31
CA SER A 74 -1.29 32.84 -7.20
C SER A 74 -2.07 33.45 -6.03
N ASP A 75 -1.36 34.34 -5.34
CA ASP A 75 -1.79 35.44 -4.48
C ASP A 75 -2.24 35.21 -3.04
N GLU A 76 -2.04 34.04 -2.44
CA GLU A 76 -1.91 33.97 -0.97
C GLU A 76 -0.72 33.12 -0.54
N SER A 77 0.22 33.78 0.13
CA SER A 77 1.45 33.24 0.71
C SER A 77 1.17 32.34 1.91
N SER A 78 0.51 31.21 1.68
CA SER A 78 0.47 30.05 2.57
C SER A 78 -0.13 28.84 1.84
N SER A 79 0.62 28.22 0.93
CA SER A 79 0.38 26.81 0.60
C SER A 79 1.55 25.98 1.12
N SER A 80 1.27 25.09 2.08
CA SER A 80 2.21 24.04 2.46
C SER A 80 2.46 23.13 1.24
N PRO A 81 3.70 22.63 1.06
CA PRO A 81 4.01 21.76 -0.08
C PRO A 81 3.16 20.50 -0.04
N ILE A 82 2.35 20.28 -1.07
CA ILE A 82 1.59 19.04 -1.25
C ILE A 82 2.56 17.98 -1.75
N ARG A 83 2.95 17.07 -0.86
CA ARG A 83 3.70 15.86 -1.25
C ARG A 83 2.78 14.92 -2.03
N LEU A 84 2.95 14.88 -3.34
CA LEU A 84 2.35 13.87 -4.19
C LEU A 84 3.08 12.54 -3.95
N LEU A 85 2.51 11.69 -3.10
CA LEU A 85 3.15 10.43 -2.70
C LEU A 85 2.99 9.33 -3.76
N LYS A 86 1.95 9.36 -4.61
CA LYS A 86 1.68 8.41 -5.70
C LYS A 86 0.69 9.00 -6.72
N GLY A 87 0.74 8.51 -7.97
CA GLY A 87 -0.21 8.86 -9.03
C GLY A 87 -1.60 8.23 -8.85
N VAL A 88 -2.62 8.81 -9.48
CA VAL A 88 -3.98 8.24 -9.50
C VAL A 88 -3.99 6.97 -10.37
N ARG A 89 -4.39 5.85 -9.76
CA ARG A 89 -4.45 4.53 -10.40
C ARG A 89 -5.45 4.53 -11.57
N GLN A 90 -5.01 4.12 -12.75
CA GLN A 90 -5.94 3.63 -13.76
C GLN A 90 -6.35 2.22 -13.35
N GLU A 91 -7.65 2.00 -13.11
CA GLU A 91 -8.22 0.69 -12.82
C GLU A 91 -7.84 -0.31 -13.92
N LYS A 92 -6.88 -1.20 -13.66
CA LYS A 92 -6.82 -2.49 -14.34
C LYS A 92 -7.69 -3.44 -13.53
N LYS A 93 -8.95 -3.61 -13.95
CA LYS A 93 -9.80 -4.69 -13.45
C LYS A 93 -9.05 -6.03 -13.59
N GLY A 94 -8.82 -6.72 -12.47
CA GLY A 94 -8.34 -8.11 -12.45
C GLY A 94 -6.82 -8.33 -12.36
N GLY A 95 -6.03 -7.33 -11.98
CA GLY A 95 -4.58 -7.48 -11.72
C GLY A 95 -4.27 -8.17 -10.38
N LYS A 96 -3.13 -8.86 -10.28
CA LYS A 96 -2.58 -9.34 -9.00
C LYS A 96 -1.97 -8.18 -8.22
N PHE A 97 -1.95 -8.31 -6.89
CA PHE A 97 -1.24 -7.40 -6.00
C PHE A 97 0.01 -8.07 -5.49
N PHE A 98 1.08 -7.31 -5.33
CA PHE A 98 2.36 -7.73 -4.84
C PHE A 98 2.82 -6.81 -3.71
N PHE A 99 3.78 -7.29 -2.93
CA PHE A 99 4.31 -6.60 -1.74
C PHE A 99 4.72 -5.16 -2.00
N GLU A 100 5.21 -4.83 -3.19
CA GLU A 100 5.64 -3.47 -3.54
C GLU A 100 4.48 -2.46 -3.57
N GLN A 101 3.24 -2.94 -3.72
CA GLN A 101 2.05 -2.09 -3.61
C GLN A 101 1.52 -2.00 -2.17
N ALA A 102 2.11 -2.72 -1.22
CA ALA A 102 1.67 -2.70 0.17
C ALA A 102 1.94 -1.32 0.81
N GLU A 103 0.90 -0.78 1.44
CA GLU A 103 1.02 0.40 2.29
C GLU A 103 0.73 -0.04 3.71
N PHE A 104 1.63 0.29 4.64
CA PHE A 104 1.47 0.00 6.05
C PHE A 104 1.14 1.29 6.80
N VAL A 105 0.41 1.14 7.91
CA VAL A 105 0.23 2.22 8.87
C VAL A 105 1.60 2.73 9.32
N LYS A 106 1.73 4.05 9.42
CA LYS A 106 2.96 4.72 9.83
C LYS A 106 2.81 5.18 11.27
N LEU A 107 3.75 4.76 12.12
CA LEU A 107 3.85 5.26 13.48
C LEU A 107 4.48 6.67 13.47
N PRO A 108 3.98 7.62 14.27
CA PRO A 108 4.62 8.93 14.43
C PRO A 108 6.02 8.78 15.03
N ILE A 109 6.96 9.58 14.53
CA ILE A 109 8.35 9.55 14.98
C ILE A 109 8.54 10.60 16.08
N GLY A 110 9.09 10.17 17.22
CA GLY A 110 9.41 11.06 18.34
C GLY A 110 8.22 11.33 19.27
N GLU A 111 7.11 10.62 19.09
CA GLU A 111 5.93 10.69 19.94
C GLU A 111 5.78 9.39 20.73
N GLU A 112 5.25 9.50 21.95
CA GLU A 112 4.81 8.36 22.74
C GLU A 112 3.43 7.94 22.27
N ILE A 113 3.27 6.66 21.93
CA ILE A 113 2.01 6.10 21.42
C ILE A 113 1.68 4.81 22.15
N ASN A 114 0.39 4.59 22.35
CA ASN A 114 -0.11 3.30 22.83
C ASN A 114 -0.23 2.34 21.66
N VAL A 115 0.28 1.13 21.85
CA VAL A 115 0.27 0.08 20.83
C VAL A 115 -0.13 -1.25 21.45
N LEU A 116 -0.80 -2.09 20.67
CA LEU A 116 -1.05 -3.48 21.01
C LEU A 116 0.02 -4.35 20.33
N VAL A 117 0.73 -5.16 21.10
CA VAL A 117 1.61 -6.20 20.53
C VAL A 117 0.76 -7.35 20.02
N VAL A 118 0.79 -7.61 18.72
CA VAL A 118 -0.08 -8.60 18.08
C VAL A 118 0.67 -9.87 17.67
N HIS A 119 1.98 -9.77 17.45
CA HIS A 119 2.81 -10.93 17.19
C HIS A 119 4.25 -10.68 17.65
N ILE A 120 4.88 -11.70 18.23
CA ILE A 120 6.27 -11.65 18.68
C ILE A 120 7.02 -12.77 17.98
N GLU A 121 8.00 -12.41 17.15
CA GLU A 121 8.93 -13.37 16.57
C GLU A 121 9.99 -13.73 17.61
N ASN A 122 10.54 -12.69 18.24
CA ASN A 122 11.43 -12.80 19.40
C ASN A 122 11.40 -11.48 20.19
N PRO A 123 12.00 -11.41 21.40
CA PRO A 123 11.95 -10.19 22.20
C PRO A 123 12.51 -8.94 21.51
N ALA A 124 13.36 -9.07 20.49
CA ALA A 124 13.89 -7.95 19.74
C ALA A 124 13.09 -7.62 18.48
N GLU A 125 12.21 -8.50 17.99
CA GLU A 125 11.50 -8.39 16.71
C GLU A 125 10.03 -8.78 16.89
N PHE A 126 9.14 -7.81 16.75
CA PHE A 126 7.71 -8.01 16.98
C PHE A 126 6.87 -7.06 16.14
N TYR A 127 5.57 -7.34 16.09
CA TYR A 127 4.57 -6.56 15.36
C TYR A 127 3.61 -5.91 16.33
N VAL A 128 3.26 -4.66 16.03
CA VAL A 128 2.31 -3.88 16.82
C VAL A 128 1.24 -3.24 15.95
N ILE A 129 0.10 -2.94 16.55
CA ILE A 129 -0.96 -2.10 15.97
C ILE A 129 -1.13 -0.87 16.87
N PRO A 130 -1.21 0.36 16.32
CA PRO A 130 -1.58 1.54 17.10
C PRO A 130 -2.95 1.36 17.74
N GLN A 131 -3.08 1.73 19.02
CA GLN A 131 -4.39 1.82 19.63
C GLN A 131 -5.11 3.08 19.15
N ASP A 132 -5.81 2.94 18.03
CA ASP A 132 -6.64 3.97 17.41
C ASP A 132 -8.04 3.38 17.12
N ASP A 133 -9.06 3.90 17.78
CA ASP A 133 -10.45 3.43 17.69
C ASP A 133 -11.05 3.56 16.28
N LEU A 134 -10.57 4.51 15.47
CA LEU A 134 -10.99 4.63 14.08
C LEU A 134 -10.34 3.54 13.24
N LEU A 135 -9.03 3.35 13.39
CA LEU A 135 -8.29 2.31 12.68
C LEU A 135 -8.82 0.90 12.99
N GLY A 136 -9.11 0.63 14.27
CA GLY A 136 -9.69 -0.64 14.71
C GLY A 136 -11.04 -0.92 14.04
N ARG A 137 -11.93 0.08 13.99
CA ARG A 137 -13.23 -0.05 13.31
C ARG A 137 -13.08 -0.24 11.80
N GLU A 138 -12.17 0.48 11.16
CA GLU A 138 -11.92 0.31 9.72
C GLU A 138 -11.37 -1.08 9.39
N LEU A 139 -10.54 -1.66 10.27
CA LEU A 139 -10.06 -3.03 10.14
C LEU A 139 -11.22 -4.03 10.27
N GLU A 140 -12.02 -3.94 11.33
CA GLU A 140 -13.18 -4.83 11.56
C GLU A 140 -14.17 -4.78 10.37
N GLU A 141 -14.46 -3.59 9.86
CA GLU A 141 -15.31 -3.42 8.68
C GLU A 141 -14.72 -4.05 7.42
N ASN A 142 -13.40 -3.92 7.21
CA ASN A 142 -12.73 -4.51 6.07
C ASN A 142 -12.74 -6.05 6.17
N GLU A 143 -12.47 -6.59 7.35
CA GLU A 143 -12.52 -8.02 7.62
C GLU A 143 -13.90 -8.61 7.41
N ALA A 144 -14.96 -7.94 7.87
CA ALA A 144 -16.33 -8.36 7.61
C ALA A 144 -16.61 -8.46 6.10
N LYS A 145 -16.23 -7.43 5.33
CA LYS A 145 -16.39 -7.41 3.87
C LYS A 145 -15.57 -8.50 3.18
N ILE A 146 -14.34 -8.75 3.64
CA ILE A 146 -13.47 -9.81 3.12
C ILE A 146 -14.10 -11.18 3.38
N ASN A 147 -14.56 -11.44 4.59
CA ASN A 147 -15.16 -12.72 4.96
C ASN A 147 -16.44 -12.98 4.15
N ASP A 148 -17.34 -12.00 4.07
CA ASP A 148 -18.54 -12.10 3.25
C ASP A 148 -18.20 -12.38 1.79
N PHE A 149 -17.21 -11.68 1.23
CA PHE A 149 -16.76 -11.89 -0.14
C PHE A 149 -16.19 -13.30 -0.35
N CYS A 150 -15.27 -13.76 0.50
CA CYS A 150 -14.61 -15.05 0.32
C CYS A 150 -15.57 -16.23 0.53
N ILE A 151 -16.53 -16.10 1.46
CA ILE A 151 -17.59 -17.11 1.67
C ILE A 151 -18.50 -17.18 0.44
N ASN A 152 -18.93 -16.03 -0.10
CA ASN A 152 -19.79 -16.00 -1.29
C ASN A 152 -19.07 -16.44 -2.58
N ASN A 153 -17.73 -16.46 -2.58
CA ASN A 153 -16.89 -16.95 -3.67
C ASN A 153 -16.19 -18.27 -3.30
N GLU A 154 -16.84 -19.13 -2.51
CA GLU A 154 -16.32 -20.45 -2.18
C GLU A 154 -16.03 -21.28 -3.45
N GLY A 155 -14.93 -22.04 -3.44
CA GLY A 155 -14.48 -22.83 -4.60
C GLY A 155 -13.54 -22.12 -5.58
N THR A 156 -13.29 -20.81 -5.42
CA THR A 156 -12.32 -20.08 -6.26
C THR A 156 -10.87 -20.19 -5.74
N ALA A 157 -10.36 -21.42 -5.65
CA ALA A 157 -8.97 -21.67 -5.24
C ALA A 157 -7.97 -20.85 -6.07
N HIS A 158 -6.89 -20.39 -5.42
CA HIS A 158 -5.86 -19.58 -6.07
C HIS A 158 -4.47 -20.09 -5.70
N ASP A 159 -3.64 -20.31 -6.70
CA ASP A 159 -2.22 -20.64 -6.55
C ASP A 159 -1.42 -19.33 -6.71
N PRO A 160 -1.00 -18.70 -5.59
CA PRO A 160 -0.33 -17.41 -5.64
C PRO A 160 1.12 -17.50 -6.10
N GLU A 161 1.61 -16.38 -6.61
CA GLU A 161 3.04 -16.15 -6.83
C GLU A 161 3.72 -15.68 -5.54
N VAL A 162 5.03 -15.89 -5.44
CA VAL A 162 5.84 -15.30 -4.37
C VAL A 162 5.70 -13.78 -4.42
N ALA A 163 5.61 -13.17 -3.24
CA ALA A 163 5.30 -11.76 -2.99
C ALA A 163 3.89 -11.32 -3.39
N GLU A 164 3.00 -12.22 -3.86
CA GLU A 164 1.61 -11.88 -4.14
C GLU A 164 0.81 -11.67 -2.85
N ILE A 165 0.07 -10.57 -2.77
CA ILE A 165 -0.90 -10.27 -1.72
C ILE A 165 -2.23 -10.94 -2.09
N VAL A 166 -2.75 -11.71 -1.15
CA VAL A 166 -3.93 -12.56 -1.30
C VAL A 166 -4.89 -12.40 -0.12
N LEU A 167 -6.07 -12.98 -0.26
CA LEU A 167 -6.95 -13.25 0.86
C LEU A 167 -6.76 -14.72 1.26
N ALA A 168 -6.47 -14.98 2.52
CA ALA A 168 -6.17 -16.33 3.00
C ALA A 168 -6.92 -16.65 4.28
N LYS A 169 -7.30 -17.92 4.42
CA LYS A 169 -8.02 -18.40 5.60
C LYS A 169 -7.06 -18.77 6.72
N PHE A 170 -7.37 -18.31 7.93
CA PHE A 170 -6.70 -18.68 9.18
C PHE A 170 -7.77 -18.87 10.26
N GLU A 171 -7.73 -20.00 10.97
CA GLU A 171 -8.67 -20.33 12.06
C GLU A 171 -10.16 -20.10 11.74
N GLY A 172 -10.57 -20.32 10.49
CA GLY A 172 -11.97 -20.24 10.07
C GLY A 172 -12.36 -18.91 9.41
N LEU A 173 -11.56 -17.86 9.55
CA LEU A 173 -11.82 -16.53 9.01
C LEU A 173 -10.81 -16.17 7.91
N TRP A 174 -11.18 -15.21 7.06
CA TRP A 174 -10.41 -14.74 5.93
C TRP A 174 -9.76 -13.39 6.23
N TYR A 175 -8.48 -13.29 5.86
CA TYR A 175 -7.62 -12.15 6.16
C TYR A 175 -6.75 -11.78 4.98
N ARG A 176 -6.12 -10.60 5.03
CA ARG A 176 -5.14 -10.17 4.03
C ARG A 176 -3.78 -10.77 4.35
N ALA A 177 -3.16 -11.41 3.38
CA ALA A 177 -1.90 -12.10 3.57
C ALA A 177 -0.94 -11.89 2.40
N LEU A 178 0.36 -12.04 2.68
CA LEU A 178 1.44 -12.02 1.72
C LEU A 178 1.98 -13.43 1.52
N THR A 179 2.14 -13.83 0.26
CA THR A 179 2.78 -15.10 -0.10
C THR A 179 4.29 -14.98 0.02
N ILE A 180 4.89 -15.67 0.98
CA ILE A 180 6.34 -15.61 1.23
C ILE A 180 7.07 -16.63 0.36
N ALA A 181 6.57 -17.87 0.35
CA ALA A 181 7.18 -18.97 -0.38
C ALA A 181 6.19 -20.10 -0.60
N GLU A 182 6.44 -20.92 -1.61
CA GLU A 182 5.79 -22.22 -1.72
C GLU A 182 6.32 -23.15 -0.63
N ALA A 183 5.42 -23.75 0.17
CA ALA A 183 5.78 -24.64 1.27
C ALA A 183 5.90 -26.10 0.80
N ALA A 184 4.98 -26.54 -0.06
CA ALA A 184 5.01 -27.89 -0.62
C ALA A 184 4.30 -27.94 -1.99
N PRO A 185 5.03 -28.16 -3.08
CA PRO A 185 4.46 -28.14 -4.44
C PRO A 185 3.44 -29.25 -4.71
N LYS A 186 3.61 -30.42 -4.08
CA LYS A 186 2.71 -31.57 -4.29
C LYS A 186 1.31 -31.35 -3.72
N THR A 187 1.19 -30.46 -2.72
CA THR A 187 -0.06 -30.20 -1.99
C THR A 187 -0.59 -28.79 -2.23
N SER A 188 0.03 -28.01 -3.13
CA SER A 188 -0.31 -26.61 -3.40
C SER A 188 -0.51 -25.81 -2.11
N SER A 189 0.52 -25.77 -1.27
CA SER A 189 0.49 -25.06 0.01
C SER A 189 1.62 -24.05 0.11
N TYR A 190 1.35 -22.93 0.77
CA TYR A 190 2.17 -21.72 0.75
C TYR A 190 2.42 -21.22 2.17
N ASN A 191 3.64 -20.75 2.42
CA ASN A 191 3.96 -19.99 3.62
C ASN A 191 3.45 -18.55 3.43
N LEU A 192 2.53 -18.14 4.28
CA LEU A 192 1.91 -16.82 4.24
C LEU A 192 2.25 -16.02 5.49
N GLN A 193 2.33 -14.70 5.33
CA GLN A 193 2.32 -13.75 6.44
C GLN A 193 1.01 -12.97 6.44
N PHE A 194 0.32 -12.90 7.58
CA PHE A 194 -0.90 -12.12 7.73
C PHE A 194 -0.55 -10.66 8.00
N LEU A 195 -0.80 -9.78 7.03
CA LEU A 195 -0.24 -8.43 7.01
C LEU A 195 -0.85 -7.49 8.06
N ASP A 196 -2.01 -7.84 8.60
CA ASP A 196 -2.69 -7.09 9.66
C ASP A 196 -2.36 -7.57 11.08
N TYR A 197 -1.63 -8.68 11.21
CA TYR A 197 -1.34 -9.31 12.51
C TYR A 197 0.12 -9.70 12.70
N GLY A 198 0.89 -9.83 11.62
CA GLY A 198 2.31 -10.17 11.63
C GLY A 198 2.61 -11.67 11.69
N ASN A 199 1.68 -12.50 12.13
CA ASN A 199 1.88 -13.95 12.25
C ASN A 199 2.00 -14.67 10.90
N TYR A 200 2.60 -15.86 10.93
CA TYR A 200 2.80 -16.72 9.77
C TYR A 200 1.96 -17.99 9.87
N ALA A 201 1.52 -18.52 8.73
CA ALA A 201 0.94 -19.86 8.65
C ALA A 201 1.18 -20.51 7.29
N VAL A 202 1.04 -21.84 7.26
CA VAL A 202 0.99 -22.60 6.00
C VAL A 202 -0.47 -22.79 5.60
N THR A 203 -0.82 -22.32 4.40
CA THR A 203 -2.21 -22.38 3.90
C THR A 203 -2.25 -23.08 2.54
N SER A 204 -3.24 -23.95 2.34
CA SER A 204 -3.49 -24.59 1.04
C SER A 204 -4.13 -23.61 0.05
N SER A 205 -3.86 -23.76 -1.25
CA SER A 205 -4.49 -22.93 -2.30
C SER A 205 -6.02 -22.96 -2.29
N LYS A 206 -6.63 -24.02 -1.74
CA LYS A 206 -8.09 -24.10 -1.52
C LYS A 206 -8.63 -23.04 -0.56
N ASP A 207 -7.78 -22.62 0.37
CA ASP A 207 -8.02 -21.62 1.41
C ASP A 207 -7.32 -20.29 1.08
N ILE A 208 -7.00 -20.07 -0.20
CA ILE A 208 -6.44 -18.82 -0.74
C ILE A 208 -7.37 -18.31 -1.85
N ARG A 209 -7.58 -17.00 -1.88
CA ARG A 209 -8.35 -16.27 -2.89
C ARG A 209 -7.53 -15.08 -3.38
N ARG A 210 -7.80 -14.65 -4.61
CA ARG A 210 -7.17 -13.44 -5.16
C ARG A 210 -7.61 -12.21 -4.36
N MET A 211 -6.67 -11.29 -4.13
CA MET A 211 -6.96 -9.98 -3.57
C MET A 211 -7.73 -9.12 -4.57
N GLU A 212 -8.64 -8.27 -4.07
CA GLU A 212 -9.45 -7.35 -4.87
C GLU A 212 -9.19 -5.89 -4.46
N ASP A 213 -9.36 -4.97 -5.41
CA ASP A 213 -9.12 -3.53 -5.23
C ASP A 213 -9.85 -2.94 -4.01
N GLN A 214 -11.07 -3.40 -3.77
CA GLN A 214 -11.93 -2.91 -2.69
C GLN A 214 -11.42 -3.23 -1.28
N PHE A 215 -10.43 -4.11 -1.11
CA PHE A 215 -9.86 -4.48 0.20
C PHE A 215 -8.47 -3.87 0.44
N MET A 216 -7.94 -3.16 -0.56
CA MET A 216 -6.62 -2.50 -0.53
C MET A 216 -6.71 -1.02 -0.16
N TYR A 217 -7.90 -0.49 0.14
CA TYR A 217 -8.06 0.92 0.55
C TYR A 217 -7.47 1.20 1.93
N LEU A 218 -7.54 0.21 2.83
CA LEU A 218 -7.00 0.30 4.18
C LEU A 218 -5.52 -0.08 4.14
N PRO A 219 -4.59 0.72 4.70
CA PRO A 219 -3.23 0.25 4.90
C PRO A 219 -3.18 -1.01 5.76
N PHE A 220 -2.14 -1.83 5.61
CA PHE A 220 -1.86 -2.95 6.50
C PHE A 220 -1.49 -2.44 7.89
N VAL A 221 -2.16 -2.96 8.92
CA VAL A 221 -2.14 -2.30 10.23
C VAL A 221 -1.04 -2.79 11.16
N ALA A 222 -0.46 -3.97 10.92
CA ALA A 222 0.64 -4.47 11.73
C ALA A 222 1.97 -3.82 11.30
N CYS A 223 2.58 -3.09 12.22
CA CYS A 223 3.87 -2.46 12.07
C CYS A 223 4.98 -3.33 12.68
N PHE A 224 6.00 -3.68 11.89
CA PHE A 224 7.19 -4.38 12.39
C PHE A 224 8.10 -3.42 13.17
N LEU A 225 8.56 -3.84 14.35
CA LEU A 225 9.46 -3.08 15.22
C LEU A 225 10.68 -3.92 15.63
N THR A 226 11.80 -3.21 15.84
CA THR A 226 13.03 -3.79 16.41
C THR A 226 13.46 -3.06 17.67
N LEU A 227 13.80 -3.81 18.73
CA LEU A 227 14.46 -3.26 19.93
C LEU A 227 15.97 -3.22 19.72
N ASN A 228 16.45 -2.31 18.87
CA ASN A 228 17.86 -1.96 18.88
C ASN A 228 18.12 -1.07 20.09
N GLY A 229 19.05 -1.42 20.97
CA GLY A 229 19.33 -0.85 22.31
C GLY A 229 19.68 0.65 22.40
N LYS A 230 19.24 1.47 21.44
CA LYS A 230 19.03 2.92 21.48
C LYS A 230 17.78 3.24 20.64
N SER A 231 16.60 2.98 21.18
CA SER A 231 15.30 3.27 20.57
C SER A 231 14.38 3.95 21.59
N PRO A 232 13.28 4.62 21.14
CA PRO A 232 12.37 5.40 21.98
C PRO A 232 11.87 4.57 23.16
N MET A 233 11.57 5.23 24.27
CA MET A 233 11.00 4.59 25.45
C MET A 233 9.59 4.10 25.11
N ILE A 234 9.47 2.84 24.68
CA ILE A 234 8.18 2.15 24.52
C ILE A 234 7.87 1.54 25.88
N ILE A 235 6.94 2.15 26.61
CA ILE A 235 6.39 1.56 27.84
C ILE A 235 5.35 0.53 27.40
N LEU A 236 5.72 -0.75 27.45
CA LEU A 236 4.80 -1.86 27.23
C LEU A 236 4.09 -2.17 28.56
N GLU A 237 2.82 -1.79 28.70
CA GLU A 237 1.96 -2.39 29.72
C GLU A 237 1.37 -3.68 29.15
N LEU A 238 1.83 -4.81 29.69
CA LEU A 238 1.22 -6.12 29.45
C LEU A 238 0.04 -6.27 30.41
N LEU A 239 -1.19 -6.36 29.87
CA LEU A 239 -2.38 -6.78 30.62
C LEU A 239 -2.50 -8.31 30.65
#